data_AF-G7M9B2-F1
#
_entry.id   AF-G7M9B2-F1
#
_cell.length_a   1.000
_cell.length_b   1.000
_cell.length_c   1.000
_cell.angle_alpha   90.00
_cell.angle_beta   90.00
_cell.angle_gamma   90.00
#
_symmetry.space_group_name_H-M   'P 1'
#
loop_
_entity.id
_entity.type
_entity.pdbx_description
1 polymer ?
#
loop_
_entity_poly.entity_id
_entity_poly.type
_entity_poly.pdbx_seq_one_letter_code
_entity_poly.pdbx_strand_id
1 'polypeptide(L)'
;MMFMKKERVNKFRINLGAIGREERENIFIDVEYNYIKDNKVKVGYSIGIYGCGMISYVVGYEIDVNLDEDIEEVLFDEAKRLHENGYFYSALELFYEELDYLETM
;
A
#
# COMPACT_ATOMS: atom_id res chain seq x y z
N MET A 1 19.53 12.26 26.00
CA MET A 1 18.85 12.84 24.82
C MET A 1 18.96 11.82 23.71
N MET A 2 17.87 11.10 23.41
CA MET A 2 17.87 10.02 22.42
C MET A 2 17.70 10.70 21.05
N PHE A 3 18.76 10.73 20.25
CA PHE A 3 18.69 11.28 18.89
C PHE A 3 17.80 10.36 18.06
N MET A 4 16.61 10.84 17.68
CA MET A 4 15.80 10.16 16.66
C MET A 4 16.59 10.20 15.35
N LYS A 5 17.17 9.07 14.97
CA LYS A 5 17.88 8.92 13.71
C LYS A 5 16.82 8.91 12.61
N LYS A 6 16.92 9.83 11.65
CA LYS A 6 16.02 9.86 10.49
C LYS A 6 16.27 8.58 9.68
N GLU A 7 15.34 7.63 9.75
CA GLU A 7 15.39 6.44 8.90
C GLU A 7 15.12 6.84 7.45
N ARG A 8 15.87 6.27 6.51
CA ARG A 8 15.63 6.47 5.08
C ARG A 8 14.46 5.58 4.68
N VAL A 9 13.35 6.23 4.31
CA VAL A 9 12.15 5.57 3.78
C VAL A 9 12.20 5.64 2.25
N ASN A 10 12.11 4.48 1.60
CA ASN A 10 11.96 4.36 0.16
C ASN A 10 10.47 4.19 -0.18
N LYS A 11 10.04 4.67 -1.36
CA LYS A 11 8.64 4.62 -1.78
C LYS A 11 8.52 4.34 -3.27
N PHE A 12 7.58 3.47 -3.65
CA PHE A 12 7.13 3.31 -5.03
C PHE A 12 5.61 3.13 -5.10
N ARG A 13 5.05 3.21 -6.30
CA ARG A 13 3.60 3.16 -6.53
C ARG A 13 3.25 2.16 -7.62
N ILE A 14 2.22 1.37 -7.34
CA ILE A 14 1.62 0.42 -8.27
C ILE A 14 0.28 0.98 -8.72
N ASN A 15 0.08 1.12 -10.03
CA ASN A 15 -1.20 1.53 -10.61
C ASN A 15 -2.04 0.28 -10.90
N LEU A 16 -3.20 0.16 -10.26
CA LEU A 16 -4.14 -0.94 -10.48
C LEU A 16 -5.15 -0.65 -11.61
N GLY A 17 -5.14 0.57 -12.15
CA GLY A 17 -6.09 1.01 -13.17
C GLY A 17 -7.44 1.44 -12.58
N ALA A 18 -8.46 1.48 -13.43
CA ALA A 18 -9.82 1.85 -13.06
C ALA A 18 -10.58 0.63 -12.55
N ILE A 19 -10.57 0.42 -11.23
CA ILE A 19 -11.36 -0.62 -10.55
C ILE A 19 -12.49 0.01 -9.71
N GLY A 20 -12.76 1.31 -9.92
CA GLY A 20 -13.75 2.08 -9.16
C GLY A 20 -15.18 2.00 -9.69
N ARG A 21 -16.10 2.68 -8.98
CA ARG A 21 -17.52 2.79 -9.39
C ARG A 21 -17.69 3.53 -10.71
N GLU A 22 -16.73 4.39 -11.06
CA GLU A 22 -16.64 5.06 -12.36
C GLU A 22 -15.30 4.77 -13.04
N GLU A 23 -15.27 4.72 -14.37
CA GLU A 23 -14.07 4.55 -15.22
C GLU A 23 -13.00 5.66 -15.06
N ARG A 24 -13.20 6.59 -14.11
CA ARG A 24 -12.34 7.75 -13.84
C ARG A 24 -11.54 7.62 -12.54
N GLU A 25 -11.83 6.64 -11.71
CA GLU A 25 -11.16 6.45 -10.42
C GLU A 25 -9.94 5.54 -10.58
N ASN A 26 -8.76 6.14 -10.68
CA ASN A 26 -7.51 5.38 -10.66
C ASN A 26 -7.21 4.93 -9.22
N ILE A 27 -7.07 3.62 -9.05
CA ILE A 27 -6.68 3.01 -7.78
C ILE A 27 -5.18 2.75 -7.80
N PHE A 28 -4.51 3.14 -6.71
CA PHE A 28 -3.08 2.93 -6.55
C PHE A 28 -2.78 2.21 -5.25
N ILE A 29 -1.74 1.38 -5.27
CA ILE A 29 -1.06 0.89 -4.06
C ILE A 29 0.25 1.67 -3.92
N ASP A 30 0.38 2.46 -2.86
CA ASP A 30 1.65 3.03 -2.44
C ASP A 30 2.38 2.04 -1.53
N VAL A 31 3.66 1.82 -1.80
CA VAL A 31 4.52 0.92 -1.03
C VAL A 31 5.60 1.75 -0.39
N GLU A 32 5.68 1.71 0.94
CA GLU A 32 6.71 2.40 1.72
C GLU A 32 7.55 1.39 2.47
N TYR A 33 8.88 1.44 2.35
CA TYR A 33 9.73 0.47 3.01
C TYR A 33 11.05 1.06 3.51
N ASN A 34 11.59 0.44 4.55
CA ASN A 34 12.86 0.83 5.19
C ASN A 34 14.07 0.08 4.58
N TYR A 35 15.27 0.42 5.04
CA TYR A 35 16.47 -0.34 4.72
C TYR A 35 16.39 -1.79 5.25
N ILE A 36 16.95 -2.75 4.49
CA ILE A 36 17.02 -4.16 4.89
C ILE A 36 17.87 -4.28 6.16
N LYS A 37 17.33 -4.93 7.17
CA LYS A 37 18.09 -5.30 8.36
C LYS A 37 17.85 -6.77 8.65
N ASP A 38 18.92 -7.54 8.83
CA ASP A 38 18.83 -8.97 9.17
C ASP A 38 17.98 -9.77 8.15
N ASN A 39 18.18 -9.51 6.85
CA ASN A 39 17.42 -10.09 5.74
C ASN A 39 15.91 -9.82 5.80
N LYS A 40 15.52 -8.73 6.47
CA LYS A 40 14.12 -8.34 6.66
C LYS A 40 13.92 -6.90 6.28
N VAL A 41 12.78 -6.62 5.68
CA VAL A 41 12.35 -5.27 5.33
C VAL A 41 11.01 -4.97 6.00
N LYS A 42 10.92 -3.80 6.65
CA LYS A 42 9.63 -3.29 7.10
C LYS A 42 8.99 -2.55 5.95
N VAL A 43 7.79 -2.97 5.57
CA VAL A 43 7.02 -2.37 4.47
C VAL A 43 5.62 -2.02 4.95
N GLY A 44 5.08 -0.92 4.45
CA GLY A 44 3.67 -0.55 4.52
C GLY A 44 3.08 -0.49 3.12
N TYR A 45 1.86 -0.99 2.97
CA TYR A 45 1.09 -0.88 1.73
C TYR A 45 -0.07 0.06 1.99
N SER A 46 -0.31 1.06 1.14
CA SER A 46 -1.49 1.92 1.25
C SER A 46 -2.27 1.84 -0.03
N ILE A 47 -3.57 1.60 0.04
CA ILE A 47 -4.43 1.62 -1.15
C ILE A 47 -5.30 2.87 -1.13
N GLY A 48 -5.34 3.60 -2.24
CA GLY A 48 -6.10 4.84 -2.30
C GLY A 48 -6.80 5.08 -3.63
N ILE A 49 -7.94 5.78 -3.55
CA ILE A 49 -8.64 6.36 -4.70
C ILE A 49 -8.26 7.83 -4.74
N TYR A 50 -7.34 8.16 -5.64
CA TYR A 50 -6.71 9.47 -5.65
C TYR A 50 -7.64 10.60 -6.15
N GLY A 51 -8.66 10.26 -6.94
CA GLY A 51 -9.67 11.22 -7.39
C GLY A 51 -10.45 11.85 -6.23
N CYS A 52 -10.65 11.11 -5.14
CA CYS A 52 -11.40 11.53 -3.96
C CYS A 52 -10.49 11.94 -2.79
N GLY A 53 -9.16 11.84 -2.95
CA GLY A 53 -8.19 12.18 -1.90
C GLY A 53 -8.20 11.23 -0.70
N MET A 54 -8.75 10.03 -0.84
CA MET A 54 -8.90 9.05 0.24
C MET A 54 -7.84 7.95 0.14
N ILE A 55 -7.23 7.59 1.28
CA ILE A 55 -6.16 6.60 1.38
C ILE A 55 -6.44 5.65 2.55
N SER A 56 -6.46 4.36 2.27
CA SER A 56 -6.35 3.28 3.27
C SER A 56 -4.92 2.94 3.54
N TYR A 57 -4.64 2.62 4.79
CA TYR A 57 -3.40 1.95 5.16
C TYR A 57 -3.65 0.46 5.36
N VAL A 58 -2.94 -0.36 4.59
CA VAL A 58 -2.87 -1.81 4.70
C VAL A 58 -1.54 -2.22 5.34
N VAL A 59 -1.67 -3.03 6.38
CA VAL A 59 -0.53 -3.38 7.21
C VAL A 59 0.36 -4.43 6.52
N GLY A 60 1.58 -4.01 6.17
CA GLY A 60 2.76 -4.87 6.20
C GLY A 60 3.59 -4.55 7.45
N TYR A 61 4.34 -5.51 8.01
CA TYR A 61 5.19 -5.22 9.17
C TYR A 61 6.63 -5.72 9.00
N GLU A 62 6.84 -6.92 8.46
CA GLU A 62 8.19 -7.43 8.22
C GLU A 62 8.12 -8.53 7.15
N ILE A 63 8.84 -8.35 6.05
CA ILE A 63 8.97 -9.32 4.96
C ILE A 63 10.39 -9.84 4.94
N ASP A 64 10.55 -11.15 4.87
CA ASP A 64 11.84 -11.79 4.64
C ASP A 64 12.27 -11.55 3.18
N VAL A 65 13.47 -11.01 3.00
CA VAL A 65 14.05 -10.66 1.70
C VAL A 65 15.42 -11.28 1.56
N ASN A 66 15.74 -11.80 0.37
CA ASN A 66 17.10 -12.19 0.06
C ASN A 66 17.92 -10.95 -0.33
N LEU A 67 19.19 -10.87 0.09
CA LEU A 67 20.06 -9.72 -0.21
C LEU A 67 20.43 -9.62 -1.69
N ASP A 68 20.31 -10.74 -2.43
CA ASP A 68 20.63 -10.83 -3.84
C ASP A 68 19.42 -10.56 -4.77
N GLU A 69 18.23 -10.34 -4.20
CA GLU A 69 16.99 -10.09 -4.95
C GLU A 69 16.70 -8.58 -5.08
N ASP A 70 16.00 -8.21 -6.16
CA ASP A 70 15.46 -6.85 -6.29
C ASP A 70 14.28 -6.69 -5.30
N ILE A 71 14.51 -5.89 -4.26
CA ILE A 71 13.55 -5.64 -3.20
C ILE A 71 12.24 -5.09 -3.78
N GLU A 72 12.30 -4.21 -4.77
CA GLU A 72 11.08 -3.62 -5.34
C GLU A 72 10.23 -4.69 -6.04
N GLU A 73 10.86 -5.67 -6.69
CA GLU A 73 10.19 -6.82 -7.30
C GLU A 73 9.55 -7.72 -6.23
N VAL A 74 10.28 -8.06 -5.16
CA VAL A 74 9.73 -8.86 -4.04
C VAL A 74 8.53 -8.16 -3.40
N LEU A 75 8.63 -6.85 -3.16
CA LEU A 75 7.56 -6.06 -2.55
C LEU A 75 6.36 -5.91 -3.49
N PHE A 76 6.59 -5.84 -4.81
CA PHE A 76 5.56 -5.83 -5.84
C PHE A 76 4.80 -7.15 -5.88
N ASP A 77 5.50 -8.29 -5.86
CA ASP A 77 4.89 -9.62 -5.86
C ASP A 77 4.05 -9.85 -4.60
N GLU A 78 4.51 -9.38 -3.44
CA GLU A 78 3.72 -9.43 -2.23
C GLU A 78 2.45 -8.55 -2.32
N ALA A 79 2.56 -7.33 -2.86
CA ALA A 79 1.39 -6.48 -3.11
C ALA A 79 0.38 -7.18 -4.05
N LYS A 80 0.88 -7.83 -5.10
CA LYS A 80 0.03 -8.60 -6.02
C LYS A 80 -0.67 -9.76 -5.30
N ARG A 81 0.04 -10.52 -4.47
CA ARG A 81 -0.53 -11.61 -3.66
C ARG A 81 -1.62 -11.09 -2.71
N LEU A 82 -1.40 -9.95 -2.06
CA LEU A 82 -2.39 -9.31 -1.18
C LEU A 82 -3.64 -8.85 -1.97
N HIS A 83 -3.44 -8.36 -3.20
CA HIS A 83 -4.54 -7.99 -4.10
C HIS A 83 -5.35 -9.20 -4.56
N GLU A 84 -4.70 -10.25 -5.03
CA GLU A 84 -5.36 -11.47 -5.49
C GLU A 84 -6.14 -12.18 -4.36
N ASN A 85 -5.66 -12.10 -3.12
CA ASN A 85 -6.36 -12.64 -1.95
C ASN A 85 -7.47 -11.71 -1.43
N GLY A 86 -7.72 -10.59 -2.11
CA GLY A 86 -8.78 -9.64 -1.78
C GLY A 86 -8.58 -8.83 -0.50
N TYR A 87 -7.37 -8.82 0.05
CA TYR A 87 -7.03 -8.00 1.21
C TYR A 87 -7.30 -6.52 0.93
N PHE A 88 -6.92 -6.06 -0.26
CA PHE A 88 -7.18 -4.70 -0.70
C PHE A 88 -8.65 -4.41 -1.05
N TYR A 89 -9.44 -5.42 -1.43
CA TYR A 89 -10.88 -5.22 -1.69
C TYR A 89 -11.66 -4.94 -0.41
N SER A 90 -11.34 -5.63 0.69
CA SER A 90 -11.96 -5.33 1.99
C SER A 90 -11.65 -3.92 2.49
N ALA A 91 -10.43 -3.43 2.22
CA ALA A 91 -10.09 -2.04 2.47
C ALA A 91 -10.95 -1.12 1.59
N LEU A 92 -10.98 -1.34 0.26
CA LEU A 92 -11.78 -0.56 -0.70
C LEU A 92 -13.27 -0.52 -0.40
N GLU A 93 -13.87 -1.62 0.06
CA GLU A 93 -15.28 -1.70 0.43
C GLU A 93 -15.61 -0.75 1.59
N LEU A 94 -14.78 -0.76 2.65
CA LEU A 94 -14.89 0.21 3.74
C LEU A 94 -14.74 1.66 3.26
N PHE A 95 -13.90 1.94 2.23
CA PHE A 95 -13.82 3.29 1.64
C PHE A 95 -15.14 3.71 1.00
N TYR A 96 -15.76 2.84 0.22
CA TYR A 96 -17.01 3.18 -0.46
C TYR A 96 -18.15 3.34 0.55
N GLU A 97 -18.17 2.55 1.62
CA GLU A 97 -19.15 2.73 2.69
C GLU A 97 -18.99 4.08 3.42
N GLU A 98 -17.75 4.49 3.76
CA GLU A 98 -17.49 5.80 4.37
C GLU A 98 -17.81 6.96 3.42
N LEU A 99 -17.50 6.82 2.13
CA LEU A 99 -17.82 7.83 1.10
C LEU A 99 -19.35 7.98 0.96
N ASP A 100 -20.08 6.88 0.82
CA ASP A 100 -21.55 6.89 0.71
C ASP A 100 -22.20 7.53 1.95
N TYR A 101 -21.65 7.29 3.14
CA TYR A 101 -22.12 7.94 4.37
C TYR A 101 -21.92 9.47 4.34
N LEU A 102 -20.75 9.95 3.88
CA LEU A 102 -20.46 11.38 3.80
C LEU A 102 -21.29 12.10 2.74
N GLU A 103 -21.61 11.43 1.62
CA GLU A 103 -22.43 11.99 0.54
C GLU A 103 -23.93 12.04 0.87
N THR A 104 -24.40 11.19 1.78
CA THR A 104 -25.82 11.13 2.19
C THR A 104 -26.17 12.03 3.37
N MET A 105 -25.19 12.70 3.97
CA MET A 105 -25.35 13.73 5.01
C MET A 105 -25.39 15.15 4.45
#